data_AF-A0A4C1Y2V8-F1
#
_entry.id   AF-A0A4C1Y2V8-F1
#
_cell.length_a   1.000
_cell.length_b   1.000
_cell.length_c   1.000
_cell.angle_alpha   90.00
_cell.angle_beta   90.00
_cell.angle_gamma   90.00
#
_symmetry.space_group_name_H-M   'P 1'
#
loop_
_entity.id
_entity.type
_entity.pdbx_description
1 polymer ?
#
loop_
_entity_poly.entity_id
_entity_poly.type
_entity_poly.pdbx_seq_one_letter_code
_entity_poly.pdbx_strand_id
1 'polypeptide(L)'
;MIVLMCIMSGVNIFAWLDKPQPSWWTWCLENKLYACMMMYFLANMIEGQLVSSGAFEISLNNIPLWSKLETGRIPRPPELFQIIDNTLQFSKLDASNNYVQ
;
A
#
# COMPACT_ATOMS: atom_id res chain seq x y z
N MET A 1 0.30 -0.81 -15.38
CA MET A 1 0.29 -1.44 -16.73
C MET A 1 -1.06 -1.31 -17.43
N ILE A 2 -2.18 -1.74 -16.82
CA ILE A 2 -3.52 -1.66 -17.44
C ILE A 2 -3.92 -0.22 -17.85
N VAL A 3 -3.65 0.78 -17.01
CA VAL A 3 -3.95 2.19 -17.31
C VAL A 3 -3.20 2.70 -18.55
N LEU A 4 -1.94 2.28 -18.76
CA LEU A 4 -1.17 2.63 -19.95
C LEU A 4 -1.77 2.01 -21.21
N MET A 5 -2.23 0.76 -21.12
CA MET A 5 -2.93 0.08 -22.23
C MET A 5 -4.23 0.80 -22.57
N CYS A 6 -5.01 1.24 -21.57
CA CYS A 6 -6.24 2.00 -21.80
C CYS A 6 -5.99 3.33 -22.54
N ILE A 7 -4.93 4.07 -22.17
CA ILE A 7 -4.55 5.33 -22.84
C ILE A 7 -4.10 5.06 -24.28
N MET A 8 -3.31 3.99 -24.51
CA MET A 8 -2.85 3.58 -25.84
C MET A 8 -3.99 3.14 -26.76
N SER A 9 -4.95 2.36 -26.23
CA SER A 9 -6.15 1.92 -26.97
C SER A 9 -7.17 3.05 -27.19
N GLY A 10 -6.96 4.23 -26.61
CA GLY A 10 -7.87 5.36 -26.75
C GLY A 10 -9.23 5.15 -26.06
N VAL A 11 -9.31 4.19 -25.13
CA VAL A 11 -10.58 3.80 -24.50
C VAL A 11 -10.96 4.83 -23.45
N ASN A 12 -12.17 5.35 -23.58
CA ASN A 12 -12.68 6.37 -22.69
C ASN A 12 -13.36 5.72 -21.47
N ILE A 13 -12.56 5.28 -20.50
CA ILE A 13 -13.01 4.63 -19.26
C ILE A 13 -14.08 5.45 -18.50
N PHE A 14 -14.07 6.77 -18.62
CA PHE A 14 -15.08 7.64 -18.00
C PHE A 14 -16.44 7.56 -18.70
N ALA A 15 -16.46 7.37 -20.02
CA ALA A 15 -17.70 7.13 -20.76
C ALA A 15 -18.33 5.79 -20.39
N TRP A 16 -17.51 4.78 -20.05
CA TRP A 16 -18.01 3.50 -19.54
C TRP A 16 -18.58 3.58 -18.12
N LEU A 17 -18.20 4.61 -17.36
CA LEU A 17 -18.69 4.90 -16.01
C LEU A 17 -19.86 5.91 -15.98
N ASP A 18 -20.41 6.31 -17.14
CA ASP A 18 -21.42 7.39 -17.26
C ASP A 18 -21.00 8.69 -16.56
N LYS A 19 -19.69 8.98 -16.50
CA LYS A 19 -19.14 10.19 -15.93
C LYS A 19 -18.64 11.13 -17.03
N PRO A 20 -18.77 12.46 -16.85
CA PRO A 20 -18.16 13.41 -17.77
C PRO A 20 -16.64 13.20 -17.77
N GLN A 21 -16.08 13.11 -18.97
CA GLN A 21 -14.65 12.93 -19.15
C GLN A 21 -13.90 14.17 -18.62
N PRO A 22 -12.95 13.99 -17.68
CA PRO A 22 -12.21 15.11 -17.15
C PRO A 22 -11.15 15.61 -18.15
N SER A 23 -10.86 16.92 -18.12
CA SER A 23 -9.98 17.59 -19.09
C SER A 23 -8.56 17.02 -19.16
N TRP A 24 -8.02 16.57 -18.03
CA TRP A 24 -6.71 15.91 -17.97
C TRP A 24 -6.70 14.56 -18.70
N TRP A 25 -7.82 13.83 -18.71
CA TRP A 25 -7.94 12.57 -19.45
C TRP A 25 -8.04 12.82 -20.97
N THR A 26 -8.74 13.89 -21.37
CA THR A 26 -8.79 14.35 -22.76
C THR A 26 -7.40 14.67 -23.29
N TRP A 27 -6.60 15.41 -22.51
CA TRP A 27 -5.23 15.72 -22.89
C TRP A 27 -4.36 14.45 -23.06
N CYS A 28 -4.53 13.45 -22.18
CA CYS A 28 -3.86 12.16 -22.30
C CYS A 28 -4.25 11.40 -23.58
N LEU A 29 -5.52 11.46 -23.98
CA LEU A 29 -6.01 10.80 -25.20
C LEU A 29 -5.58 11.52 -26.48
N GLU A 30 -5.42 12.85 -26.43
CA GLU A 30 -4.86 13.65 -27.53
C GLU A 30 -3.35 13.38 -27.68
N ASN A 31 -2.61 13.33 -26.58
CA ASN A 31 -1.15 13.19 -26.55
C ASN A 31 -0.70 11.81 -26.05
N LYS A 32 -1.21 10.73 -26.68
CA LYS A 32 -1.06 9.35 -26.19
C LYS A 32 0.39 8.94 -25.91
N LEU A 33 1.32 9.24 -26.81
CA LEU A 33 2.74 8.89 -26.67
C LEU A 33 3.39 9.61 -25.49
N TYR A 34 3.19 10.92 -25.36
CA TYR A 34 3.73 11.72 -24.26
C TYR A 34 3.13 11.31 -22.92
N ALA A 35 1.80 11.15 -22.85
CA ALA A 35 1.11 10.71 -21.64
C ALA A 35 1.57 9.32 -21.18
N CYS A 36 1.76 8.38 -22.12
CA CYS A 36 2.27 7.04 -21.82
C CYS A 36 3.70 7.07 -21.29
N MET A 37 4.61 7.80 -21.93
CA MET A 37 5.99 7.93 -21.46
C MET A 37 6.05 8.57 -20.06
N MET A 38 5.34 9.68 -19.85
CA MET A 38 5.33 10.37 -18.57
C MET A 38 4.75 9.49 -17.46
N MET A 39 3.65 8.79 -17.73
CA MET A 39 3.03 7.89 -16.77
C MET A 39 3.89 6.66 -16.50
N TYR A 40 4.61 6.14 -17.49
CA TYR A 40 5.57 5.05 -17.30
C TYR A 40 6.70 5.47 -16.35
N PHE A 41 7.34 6.61 -16.61
CA PHE A 41 8.41 7.10 -15.73
C PHE A 41 7.91 7.43 -14.33
N LEU A 42 6.73 8.05 -14.22
CA LEU A 42 6.14 8.38 -12.92
C LEU A 42 5.80 7.12 -12.12
N ALA A 43 5.22 6.10 -12.77
CA ALA A 43 4.91 4.83 -12.12
C ALA A 43 6.19 4.14 -11.64
N ASN A 44 7.24 4.09 -12.48
CA ASN A 44 8.53 3.52 -12.09
C ASN A 44 9.21 4.31 -10.96
N MET A 45 9.05 5.64 -10.95
CA MET A 45 9.55 6.48 -9.85
C MET A 45 8.83 6.16 -8.54
N ILE A 46 7.49 6.12 -8.56
CA ILE A 46 6.68 5.81 -7.36
C ILE A 46 6.97 4.39 -6.88
N GLU A 47 7.01 3.42 -7.79
CA GLU A 47 7.36 2.04 -7.47
C GLU A 47 8.77 1.97 -6.86
N GLY A 48 9.74 2.67 -7.45
CA GLY A 48 11.09 2.78 -6.90
C GLY A 48 11.10 3.39 -5.49
N GLN A 49 10.31 4.43 -5.23
CA GLN A 49 10.18 5.03 -3.90
C GLN A 49 9.51 4.08 -2.89
N LEU A 50 8.46 3.37 -3.30
CA LEU A 50 7.75 2.41 -2.45
C LEU A 50 8.60 1.18 -2.14
N VAL A 51 9.30 0.63 -3.13
CA VAL A 51 10.25 -0.47 -2.92
C VAL A 51 11.42 -0.01 -2.06
N SER A 52 11.95 1.19 -2.30
CA SER A 52 13.03 1.78 -1.50
C SER A 52 12.59 2.21 -0.10
N SER A 53 11.28 2.32 0.19
CA SER A 53 10.78 2.63 1.54
C SER A 53 11.24 1.58 2.55
N GLY A 54 11.49 0.35 2.08
CA GLY A 54 12.02 -0.74 2.88
C GLY A 54 11.20 -0.98 4.15
N ALA A 55 9.89 -0.78 4.05
CA ALA A 55 8.93 -0.97 5.13
C ALA A 55 9.04 -2.40 5.65
N PHE A 56 9.12 -2.52 6.97
CA PHE A 56 9.21 -3.81 7.65
C PHE A 56 8.24 -3.77 8.80
N GLU A 57 7.26 -4.65 8.78
CA GLU A 57 6.19 -4.72 9.75
C GLU A 57 6.05 -6.14 10.27
N ILE A 58 5.86 -6.28 11.58
CA ILE A 58 5.59 -7.55 12.24
C ILE A 58 4.22 -7.43 12.88
N SER A 59 3.34 -8.37 12.58
CA SER A 59 2.02 -8.49 13.19
C SER A 59 1.82 -9.88 13.78
N LEU A 60 1.05 -9.96 14.86
CA LEU A 60 0.68 -11.21 15.52
C LEU A 60 -0.83 -11.22 15.74
N ASN A 61 -1.54 -12.22 15.18
CA ASN A 61 -3.01 -12.33 15.26
C ASN A 61 -3.74 -11.02 14.90
N ASN A 62 -3.33 -10.38 13.79
CA ASN A 62 -3.87 -9.11 13.31
C ASN A 62 -3.59 -7.88 14.19
N ILE A 63 -2.77 -8.01 15.24
CA ILE A 63 -2.28 -6.89 16.04
C ILE A 63 -0.90 -6.46 15.50
N PRO A 64 -0.72 -5.20 15.07
CA PRO A 64 0.58 -4.70 14.64
C PRO A 64 1.51 -4.61 15.86
N LEU A 65 2.61 -5.37 15.84
CA LEU A 65 3.60 -5.38 16.92
C LEU A 65 4.71 -4.36 16.68
N TRP A 66 5.10 -4.18 15.42
CA TRP A 66 6.17 -3.27 15.05
C TRP A 66 5.99 -2.79 13.62
N SER A 67 6.24 -1.51 13.38
CA SER A 67 6.46 -0.97 12.04
C SER A 67 7.75 -0.17 12.00
N LYS A 68 8.65 -0.51 11.07
CA LYS A 68 9.89 0.24 10.80
C LYS A 68 9.59 1.65 10.27
N LEU A 69 8.44 1.84 9.62
CA LEU A 69 8.00 3.17 9.15
C LEU A 69 7.68 4.08 10.32
N GLU A 70 7.07 3.55 11.38
CA GLU A 70 6.71 4.34 12.58
C GLU A 70 7.90 4.55 13.51
N THR A 71 8.72 3.52 13.69
CA THR A 71 9.81 3.53 14.67
C THR A 71 11.15 4.02 14.12
N GLY A 72 11.28 4.09 12.79
CA GLY A 72 12.51 4.53 12.10
C GLY A 72 13.69 3.56 12.20
N ARG A 73 13.54 2.40 12.87
CA ARG A 73 14.60 1.39 13.02
C ARG A 73 14.04 -0.03 13.08
N ILE A 74 14.90 -1.01 12.82
CA ILE A 74 14.58 -2.43 13.02
C ILE A 74 14.72 -2.74 14.53
N PRO A 75 13.80 -3.51 15.13
CA PRO A 75 13.88 -3.82 16.55
C PRO A 75 15.06 -4.74 16.83
N ARG A 76 15.69 -4.61 18.00
CA ARG A 76 16.73 -5.55 18.41
C ARG A 76 16.09 -6.89 18.80
N PRO A 77 16.77 -8.04 18.63
CA PRO A 77 16.20 -9.34 19.02
C PRO A 77 15.57 -9.38 20.42
N PRO A 78 16.20 -8.89 21.51
CA PRO A 78 15.58 -8.91 22.84
C PRO A 78 14.34 -8.01 22.98
N GLU A 79 14.32 -6.87 22.27
CA GLU A 79 13.19 -5.92 22.27
C GLU A 79 11.96 -6.55 21.58
N LEU A 80 12.20 -7.31 20.50
CA LEU A 80 11.15 -8.04 19.79
C LEU A 80 10.52 -9.13 20.66
N PHE A 81 11.33 -9.95 21.34
CA PHE A 81 10.81 -11.01 22.21
C PHE A 81 9.95 -10.46 23.35
N GLN A 82 10.36 -9.35 23.96
CA GLN A 82 9.58 -8.72 25.03
C GLN A 82 8.20 -8.24 24.54
N ILE A 83 8.13 -7.64 23.35
CA ILE A 83 6.85 -7.19 22.77
C ILE A 83 5.95 -8.38 22.45
N ILE A 84 6.51 -9.44 21.88
CA ILE A 84 5.76 -10.68 21.59
C ILE A 84 5.22 -11.31 22.87
N ASP A 85 6.05 -11.46 23.90
CA ASP A 85 5.64 -12.05 25.18
C ASP A 85 4.53 -11.25 25.85
N ASN A 86 4.61 -9.92 25.81
CA ASN A 86 3.56 -9.04 26.31
C ASN A 86 2.25 -9.27 25.52
N THR A 87 2.29 -9.26 24.19
CA THR A 87 1.08 -9.46 23.37
C THR A 87 0.47 -10.85 23.58
N LEU A 88 1.28 -11.89 23.74
CA LEU A 88 0.81 -13.25 24.05
C LEU A 88 0.16 -13.33 25.44
N GLN A 89 0.72 -12.65 26.45
CA GLN A 89 0.12 -12.57 27.78
C GLN A 89 -1.22 -11.83 27.74
N PHE A 90 -1.31 -10.70 27.05
CA PHE A 90 -2.57 -9.98 26.85
C PHE A 90 -3.61 -10.86 26.15
N SER A 91 -3.25 -11.53 25.06
CA SER A 91 -4.14 -12.45 24.35
C SER A 91 -4.63 -13.61 25.23
N LYS A 92 -3.77 -14.14 26.11
CA LYS A 92 -4.15 -15.20 27.05
C LYS A 92 -5.08 -14.71 28.15
N LEU A 93 -4.90 -13.48 28.63
CA LEU A 93 -5.79 -12.84 29.61
C LEU A 93 -7.19 -12.58 29.02
N ASP A 94 -7.25 -12.11 27.77
CA ASP A 94 -8.53 -11.92 27.07
C ASP A 94 -9.26 -13.25 26.86
N ALA A 95 -8.54 -14.30 26.46
CA ALA A 95 -9.10 -15.64 26.38
C ALA A 95 -9.65 -16.08 27.74
N SER A 96 -8.85 -15.95 28.81
CA SER A 96 -9.25 -16.33 30.17
C SER A 96 -10.50 -15.60 30.67
N ASN A 97 -10.60 -14.29 30.42
CA ASN A 97 -11.77 -13.50 30.85
C ASN A 97 -13.06 -13.91 30.13
N ASN A 98 -12.97 -14.41 28.89
CA ASN A 98 -14.12 -14.91 28.15
C ASN A 98 -14.62 -16.29 28.63
N TYR A 99 -13.87 -17.02 29.45
CA TYR A 99 -14.30 -18.31 30.02
C TYR A 99 -14.88 -18.20 31.44
N VAL A 100 -14.92 -17.00 32.02
CA VAL A 100 -15.44 -16.74 33.38
C VAL A 100 -16.78 -15.97 33.34
N GLN A 101 -17.36 -15.79 32.15
CA GLN A 101 -18.79 -15.46 31.97
C GLN A 101 -19.53 -16.69 31.43
#